data_AF-A0A6P2A3A8-F1
#
_entry.id   AF-A0A6P2A3A8-F1
#
_cell.length_a   1.000
_cell.length_b   1.000
_cell.length_c   1.000
_cell.angle_alpha   90.00
_cell.angle_beta   90.00
_cell.angle_gamma   90.00
#
_symmetry.space_group_name_H-M   'P 1'
#
loop_
_entity.id
_entity.type
_entity.pdbx_description
1 polymer ?
#
loop_
_entity_poly.entity_id
_entity_poly.type
_entity_poly.pdbx_seq_one_letter_code
_entity_poly.pdbx_strand_id
1 'polypeptide(L)'
;MAEQDNGAERAPRIQISPPVFFISGALTLALVLFAALFTGPAATLFSAVQGWISESAGWFYVLAVAGFIVFVVSLALSGFGRIRLGPDHSEPDYTYTSWFAMLFSAGMGIGLMFFGVAEPVMHYVSPPVGDPETVEAARQSMRITFFHWGVHAWAIYAVVALALAYFAFRQGLPLTIRSSLHPLIGDRIYGPIGHTV
;
A
#
# COMPACT_ATOMS: atom_id res chain seq x y z
N MET A 1 -48.76 13.51 28.24
CA MET A 1 -48.21 12.33 28.93
C MET A 1 -47.11 11.81 28.02
N ALA A 2 -45.88 12.10 28.40
CA ALA A 2 -44.67 11.87 27.63
C ALA A 2 -44.08 10.52 28.02
N GLU A 3 -43.69 9.73 27.02
CA GLU A 3 -42.58 8.80 27.12
C GLU A 3 -42.08 8.55 25.70
N GLN A 4 -41.21 9.46 25.23
CA GLN A 4 -40.29 9.15 24.15
C GLN A 4 -39.18 8.32 24.79
N ASP A 5 -39.20 7.01 24.55
CA ASP A 5 -38.09 6.11 24.84
C ASP A 5 -36.90 6.57 24.00
N ASN A 6 -36.07 7.40 24.62
CA ASN A 6 -34.84 7.91 24.05
C ASN A 6 -33.82 6.78 24.16
N GLY A 7 -33.94 5.81 23.26
CA GLY A 7 -33.00 4.72 23.07
C GLY A 7 -31.64 5.29 22.67
N ALA A 8 -30.85 5.67 23.67
CA ALA A 8 -29.48 6.09 23.50
C ALA A 8 -28.73 5.01 22.71
N GLU A 9 -28.46 5.29 21.43
CA GLU A 9 -27.57 4.50 20.59
C GLU A 9 -26.27 4.34 21.35
N ARG A 10 -26.04 3.14 21.89
CA ARG A 10 -24.78 2.79 22.55
C ARG A 10 -23.69 3.08 21.53
N ALA A 11 -22.75 3.96 21.89
CA ALA A 11 -21.55 4.22 21.09
C ALA A 11 -21.00 2.88 20.57
N PRO A 12 -20.66 2.78 19.27
CA PRO A 12 -20.30 1.51 18.67
C PRO A 12 -19.17 0.88 19.49
N ARG A 13 -19.43 -0.31 20.04
CA ARG A 13 -18.40 -1.12 20.68
C ARG A 13 -17.28 -1.28 19.66
N ILE A 14 -16.05 -0.95 20.04
CA ILE A 14 -14.88 -1.15 19.17
C ILE A 14 -14.89 -2.62 18.73
N GLN A 15 -15.21 -2.86 17.46
CA GLN A 15 -15.24 -4.19 16.88
C GLN A 15 -13.83 -4.53 16.40
N ILE A 16 -13.01 -5.04 17.31
CA ILE A 16 -11.71 -5.62 16.93
C ILE A 16 -11.93 -7.05 16.41
N SER A 17 -11.11 -7.48 15.46
CA SER A 17 -10.93 -8.91 15.18
C SER A 17 -9.88 -9.44 16.17
N PRO A 18 -10.28 -10.18 17.24
CA PRO A 18 -9.33 -10.55 18.29
C PRO A 18 -8.13 -11.36 17.78
N PRO A 19 -8.29 -12.36 16.88
CA PRO A 19 -7.15 -13.10 16.35
C PRO A 19 -6.13 -12.19 15.66
N VAL A 20 -6.59 -11.28 14.80
CA VAL A 20 -5.71 -10.39 14.04
C VAL A 20 -5.04 -9.39 14.99
N PHE A 21 -5.80 -8.79 15.91
CA PHE A 21 -5.26 -7.78 16.82
C PHE A 21 -4.19 -8.34 17.76
N PHE A 22 -4.47 -9.44 18.45
CA PHE A 22 -3.54 -10.00 19.43
C PHE A 22 -2.32 -10.65 18.78
N ILE A 23 -2.49 -11.37 17.66
CA ILE A 23 -1.37 -12.02 16.96
C ILE A 23 -0.45 -10.95 16.37
N SER A 24 -0.98 -9.99 15.61
CA SER A 24 -0.15 -8.93 15.02
C SER A 24 0.52 -8.08 16.09
N GLY A 25 -0.21 -7.70 17.15
CA GLY A 25 0.37 -6.95 18.28
C GLY A 25 1.48 -7.70 18.99
N ALA A 26 1.30 -8.99 19.26
CA ALA A 26 2.34 -9.83 19.89
C ALA A 26 3.57 -9.99 18.98
N LEU A 27 3.38 -10.22 17.68
CA LEU A 27 4.48 -10.32 16.71
C LEU A 27 5.26 -9.01 16.59
N THR A 28 4.56 -7.87 16.49
CA THR A 28 5.19 -6.55 16.45
C THR A 28 5.98 -6.29 17.73
N LEU A 29 5.39 -6.55 18.89
CA LEU A 29 6.08 -6.34 20.18
C LEU A 29 7.31 -7.25 20.31
N ALA A 30 7.19 -8.52 19.92
CA ALA A 30 8.31 -9.46 19.95
C ALA A 30 9.45 -9.01 19.04
N LEU A 31 9.14 -8.56 17.81
CA LEU A 31 10.15 -8.06 16.87
C LEU A 31 10.85 -6.81 17.41
N VAL A 32 10.09 -5.87 17.96
CA VAL A 32 10.63 -4.63 18.56
C VAL A 32 11.53 -4.96 19.75
N LEU A 33 11.09 -5.83 20.66
CA LEU A 33 11.89 -6.25 21.81
C LEU A 33 13.17 -6.97 21.38
N PHE A 34 13.08 -7.85 20.38
CA PHE A 34 14.25 -8.52 19.82
C PHE A 34 15.26 -7.52 19.26
N ALA A 35 14.81 -6.59 18.41
CA ALA A 35 15.68 -5.59 17.79
C ALA A 35 16.28 -4.61 18.81
N ALA A 36 15.53 -4.25 19.87
CA ALA A 36 15.98 -3.33 20.90
C ALA A 36 16.97 -3.96 21.89
N LEU A 37 16.77 -5.22 22.27
CA LEU A 37 17.60 -5.92 23.25
C LEU A 37 18.83 -6.59 22.64
N PHE A 38 18.75 -7.02 21.37
CA PHE A 38 19.80 -7.76 20.66
C PHE A 38 20.22 -7.06 19.37
N THR A 39 20.60 -5.78 19.47
CA THR A 39 20.90 -4.91 18.31
C THR A 39 21.91 -5.50 17.32
N GLY A 40 23.01 -6.10 17.81
CA GLY A 40 24.04 -6.73 16.97
C GLY A 40 23.52 -7.92 16.16
N PRO A 41 23.05 -8.99 16.82
CA PRO A 41 22.43 -10.14 16.13
C PRO A 41 21.27 -9.75 15.22
N ALA A 42 20.42 -8.81 15.65
CA ALA A 42 19.31 -8.33 14.85
C ALA A 42 19.77 -7.64 13.56
N ALA A 43 20.78 -6.76 13.63
CA ALA A 43 21.34 -6.11 12.45
C ALA A 43 21.93 -7.14 11.47
N THR A 44 22.73 -8.10 11.96
CA THR A 44 23.30 -9.16 11.12
C THR A 44 22.21 -9.99 10.45
N LEU A 45 21.18 -10.41 11.20
CA LEU A 45 20.07 -11.18 10.66
C LEU A 45 19.30 -10.40 9.60
N PHE A 46 18.92 -9.15 9.89
CA PHE A 46 18.15 -8.33 8.96
C PHE A 46 18.93 -8.01 7.68
N SER A 47 20.22 -7.71 7.77
CA SER A 47 21.06 -7.52 6.59
C SER A 47 21.20 -8.79 5.76
N ALA A 48 21.38 -9.96 6.40
CA ALA A 48 21.45 -11.24 5.69
C ALA A 48 20.13 -11.58 4.97
N VAL A 49 18.99 -11.39 5.65
CA VAL A 49 17.65 -11.61 5.06
C VAL A 49 17.38 -10.62 3.93
N GLN A 50 17.68 -9.33 4.12
CA GLN A 50 17.53 -8.32 3.08
C GLN A 50 18.37 -8.66 1.84
N GLY A 51 19.66 -9.00 2.03
CA GLY A 51 20.54 -9.40 0.94
C GLY A 51 20.00 -10.61 0.18
N TRP A 52 19.58 -11.65 0.89
CA TRP A 52 19.00 -12.85 0.29
C TRP A 52 17.73 -12.56 -0.52
N ILE A 53 16.83 -11.70 0.00
CA ILE A 53 15.61 -11.27 -0.72
C ILE A 53 15.98 -10.48 -1.97
N SER A 54 16.91 -9.52 -1.86
CA SER A 54 17.34 -8.69 -2.99
C SER A 54 17.96 -9.52 -4.11
N GLU A 55 18.81 -10.49 -3.77
CA GLU A 55 19.47 -11.37 -4.75
C GLU A 55 18.51 -12.39 -5.36
N SER A 56 17.66 -13.02 -4.55
CA SER A 56 16.81 -14.13 -5.02
C SER A 56 15.50 -13.66 -5.66
N ALA A 57 14.88 -12.62 -5.10
CA ALA A 57 13.56 -12.14 -5.49
C ALA A 57 13.58 -10.78 -6.20
N GLY A 58 14.73 -10.13 -6.38
CA GLY A 58 14.82 -8.80 -7.01
C GLY A 58 14.17 -8.74 -8.41
N TRP A 59 14.39 -9.76 -9.23
CA TRP A 59 13.75 -9.86 -10.55
C TRP A 59 12.22 -9.94 -10.46
N PHE A 60 11.70 -10.66 -9.46
CA PHE A 60 10.27 -10.81 -9.23
C PHE A 60 9.64 -9.48 -8.79
N TYR A 61 10.32 -8.70 -7.94
CA TYR A 61 9.85 -7.35 -7.57
C TYR A 61 9.71 -6.44 -8.80
N VAL A 62 10.74 -6.38 -9.65
CA VAL A 62 10.71 -5.56 -10.87
C VAL A 62 9.58 -6.02 -11.80
N LEU A 63 9.44 -7.33 -12.00
CA LEU A 63 8.39 -7.89 -12.85
C LEU A 63 6.98 -7.63 -12.29
N ALA A 64 6.79 -7.75 -10.98
CA ALA A 64 5.51 -7.52 -10.31
C ALA A 64 5.05 -6.06 -10.50
N VAL A 65 5.95 -5.10 -10.28
CA VAL A 65 5.63 -3.67 -10.46
C VAL A 65 5.33 -3.34 -11.92
N ALA A 66 6.12 -3.86 -12.86
CA ALA A 66 5.83 -3.73 -14.29
C ALA A 66 4.46 -4.34 -14.64
N GLY A 67 4.14 -5.50 -14.08
CA GLY A 67 2.85 -6.16 -14.22
C GLY A 67 1.69 -5.32 -13.67
N PHE A 68 1.86 -4.67 -12.53
CA PHE A 68 0.84 -3.77 -11.97
C PHE A 68 0.57 -2.55 -12.85
N ILE A 69 1.60 -1.95 -13.46
CA ILE A 69 1.42 -0.87 -14.42
C ILE A 69 0.60 -1.35 -15.62
N VAL A 70 1.01 -2.46 -16.24
CA VAL A 70 0.30 -3.04 -17.38
C VAL A 70 -1.15 -3.37 -17.01
N PHE A 71 -1.38 -3.93 -15.82
CA PHE A 71 -2.70 -4.27 -15.33
C PHE A 71 -3.58 -3.02 -15.14
N VAL A 72 -3.11 -1.99 -14.44
CA VAL A 72 -3.87 -0.76 -14.20
C VAL A 72 -4.17 -0.02 -15.51
N VAL A 73 -3.18 0.09 -16.41
CA VAL A 73 -3.36 0.72 -17.71
C VAL A 73 -4.35 -0.08 -18.58
N SER A 74 -4.23 -1.40 -18.60
CA SER A 74 -5.16 -2.24 -19.37
C SER A 74 -6.59 -2.13 -18.84
N LEU A 75 -6.79 -2.11 -17.51
CA LEU A 75 -8.10 -1.87 -16.91
C LEU A 75 -8.66 -0.50 -17.29
N ALA A 76 -7.86 0.56 -17.19
CA ALA A 76 -8.27 1.92 -17.52
C ALA A 76 -8.70 2.08 -18.99
N LEU A 77 -8.03 1.38 -19.90
CA LEU A 77 -8.35 1.41 -21.34
C LEU A 77 -9.46 0.43 -21.74
N SER A 78 -9.72 -0.60 -20.91
CA SER A 78 -10.75 -1.61 -21.17
C SER A 78 -12.17 -1.13 -20.83
N GLY A 79 -13.17 -1.97 -21.11
CA GLY A 79 -14.55 -1.74 -20.66
C GLY A 79 -14.70 -1.72 -19.13
N PHE A 80 -13.78 -2.33 -18.38
CA PHE A 80 -13.82 -2.35 -16.91
C PHE A 80 -13.58 -0.97 -16.29
N GLY A 81 -12.83 -0.09 -16.95
CA GLY A 81 -12.59 1.28 -16.48
C GLY A 81 -13.86 2.15 -16.44
N ARG A 82 -14.97 1.69 -17.05
CA ARG A 82 -16.28 2.38 -17.01
C ARG A 82 -17.13 2.00 -15.81
N ILE A 83 -16.73 0.97 -15.05
CA ILE A 83 -17.49 0.49 -13.89
C ILE A 83 -17.36 1.52 -12.76
N ARG A 84 -18.51 1.96 -12.22
CA ARG A 84 -18.53 2.82 -11.04
C ARG A 84 -18.18 2.01 -9.80
N LEU A 85 -17.32 2.57 -8.94
CA LEU A 85 -16.94 2.00 -7.64
C LEU A 85 -18.02 2.28 -6.59
N GLY A 86 -19.19 1.71 -6.82
CA GLY A 86 -20.42 1.94 -6.09
C GLY A 86 -21.63 1.43 -6.89
N PRO A 87 -22.87 1.65 -6.42
CA PRO A 87 -24.08 1.38 -7.19
C PRO A 87 -24.08 2.06 -8.57
N ASP A 88 -24.82 1.54 -9.56
CA ASP A 88 -24.80 2.09 -10.93
C ASP A 88 -25.24 3.55 -11.04
N HIS A 89 -26.07 4.00 -10.09
CA HIS A 89 -26.58 5.36 -10.00
C HIS A 89 -25.81 6.24 -9.00
N SER A 90 -24.70 5.76 -8.41
CA SER A 90 -23.94 6.55 -7.46
C SER A 90 -23.20 7.69 -8.16
N GLU A 91 -23.13 8.85 -7.49
CA GLU A 91 -22.33 10.00 -7.90
C GLU A 91 -21.13 10.17 -6.94
N PRO A 92 -20.04 10.84 -7.37
CA PRO A 92 -18.90 11.10 -6.47
C PRO A 92 -19.28 12.00 -5.30
N ASP A 93 -18.95 11.59 -4.08
CA ASP A 93 -19.19 12.39 -2.86
C ASP A 93 -18.37 13.69 -2.81
N TYR A 94 -17.25 13.73 -3.53
CA TYR A 94 -16.31 14.85 -3.57
C TYR A 94 -16.15 15.38 -4.99
N THR A 95 -15.95 16.69 -5.10
CA THR A 95 -15.57 17.31 -6.37
C THR A 95 -14.21 16.81 -6.85
N TYR A 96 -13.97 16.84 -8.16
CA TYR A 96 -12.68 16.43 -8.71
C TYR A 96 -11.47 17.16 -8.10
N THR A 97 -11.62 18.46 -7.81
CA THR A 97 -10.55 19.25 -7.20
C THR A 97 -10.27 18.83 -5.76
N SER A 98 -11.32 18.58 -4.98
CA SER A 98 -11.19 18.09 -3.60
C SER A 98 -10.59 16.68 -3.56
N TRP A 99 -11.08 15.76 -4.41
CA TRP A 99 -10.55 14.40 -4.53
C TRP A 99 -9.07 14.40 -4.91
N PHE A 100 -8.67 15.21 -5.89
CA PHE A 100 -7.29 15.32 -6.31
C PHE A 100 -6.40 15.87 -5.18
N ALA A 101 -6.87 16.88 -4.45
CA ALA A 101 -6.15 17.42 -3.30
C ALA A 101 -5.96 16.37 -2.18
N MET A 102 -6.99 15.55 -1.91
CA MET A 102 -6.90 14.47 -0.92
C MET A 102 -5.85 13.41 -1.31
N LEU A 103 -5.71 13.11 -2.61
CA LEU A 103 -4.69 12.16 -3.09
C LEU A 103 -3.26 12.62 -2.73
N PHE A 104 -2.97 13.91 -2.92
CA PHE A 104 -1.68 14.49 -2.57
C PHE A 104 -1.49 14.62 -1.05
N SER A 105 -2.54 15.01 -0.34
CA SER A 105 -2.50 15.14 1.13
C SER A 105 -2.26 13.80 1.84
N ALA A 106 -2.79 12.69 1.30
CA ALA A 106 -2.64 11.37 1.89
C ALA A 106 -1.34 10.66 1.46
N GLY A 107 -0.91 10.83 0.20
CA GLY A 107 0.19 10.05 -0.38
C GLY A 107 1.57 10.68 -0.27
N MET A 108 1.68 12.01 -0.21
CA MET A 108 2.96 12.71 -0.28
C MET A 108 3.50 13.00 1.14
N GLY A 109 3.98 11.96 1.81
CA GLY A 109 4.43 12.02 3.20
C GLY A 109 5.89 12.45 3.41
N ILE A 110 6.44 12.05 4.56
CA ILE A 110 7.83 12.30 4.99
C ILE A 110 8.88 11.77 4.02
N GLY A 111 8.55 10.71 3.26
CA GLY A 111 9.45 10.09 2.29
C GLY A 111 9.97 11.08 1.25
N LEU A 112 9.12 11.97 0.73
CA LEU A 112 9.53 13.00 -0.23
C LEU A 112 10.31 14.13 0.41
N MET A 113 10.01 14.49 1.66
CA MET A 113 10.79 15.49 2.39
C MET A 113 12.23 15.03 2.61
N PHE A 114 12.45 13.73 2.82
CA PHE A 114 13.78 13.17 3.05
C PHE A 114 14.46 12.76 1.73
N PHE A 115 13.85 11.85 0.98
CA PHE A 115 14.45 11.26 -0.22
C PHE A 115 14.30 12.14 -1.48
N GLY A 116 13.41 13.14 -1.48
CA GLY A 116 13.28 14.07 -2.61
C GLY A 116 14.57 14.84 -2.91
N VAL A 117 15.42 15.07 -1.90
CA VAL A 117 16.77 15.63 -2.07
C VAL A 117 17.84 14.56 -1.91
N ALA A 118 17.72 13.68 -0.91
CA ALA A 118 18.78 12.73 -0.58
C ALA A 118 19.05 11.70 -1.69
N GLU A 119 18.01 11.18 -2.33
CA GLU A 119 18.12 10.13 -3.35
C GLU A 119 18.79 10.61 -4.66
N PRO A 120 18.37 11.74 -5.28
CA PRO A 120 19.06 12.21 -6.49
C PRO A 120 20.51 12.64 -6.21
N VAL A 121 20.80 13.15 -5.01
CA VAL A 121 22.18 13.46 -4.60
C VAL A 121 22.98 12.17 -4.43
N MET A 122 22.44 11.16 -3.75
CA MET A 122 23.09 9.86 -3.57
C MET A 122 23.42 9.20 -4.92
N HIS A 123 22.45 9.17 -5.84
CA HIS A 123 22.65 8.60 -7.17
C HIS A 123 23.56 9.45 -8.08
N TYR A 124 23.81 10.71 -7.74
CA TYR A 124 24.75 11.56 -8.46
C TYR A 124 26.20 11.34 -8.00
N VAL A 125 26.43 11.25 -6.69
CA VAL A 125 27.77 11.06 -6.09
C VAL A 125 28.22 9.60 -6.08
N SER A 126 27.27 8.67 -6.10
CA SER A 126 27.51 7.22 -6.15
C SER A 126 26.51 6.55 -7.08
N PRO A 127 26.60 6.80 -8.40
CA PRO A 127 25.67 6.24 -9.37
C PRO A 127 25.79 4.71 -9.42
N PRO A 128 24.69 3.97 -9.64
CA PRO A 128 24.74 2.51 -9.82
C PRO A 128 25.59 2.08 -11.02
N VAL A 129 25.70 2.94 -12.03
CA VAL A 129 26.46 2.72 -13.27
C VAL A 129 27.05 4.04 -13.74
N GLY A 130 28.32 4.03 -14.16
CA GLY A 130 29.01 5.20 -14.72
C GLY A 130 29.83 6.00 -13.70
N ASP A 131 30.47 7.06 -14.18
CA ASP A 131 31.33 7.90 -13.35
C ASP A 131 30.51 8.90 -12.52
N PRO A 132 30.82 9.04 -11.21
CA PRO A 132 30.13 9.97 -10.32
C PRO A 132 30.36 11.43 -10.72
N GLU A 133 29.46 12.30 -10.26
CA GLU A 133 29.58 13.76 -10.37
C GLU A 133 29.63 14.33 -11.80
N THR A 134 29.31 13.53 -12.82
CA THR A 134 29.24 13.96 -14.22
C THR A 134 27.85 14.50 -14.62
N VAL A 135 27.78 15.26 -15.71
CA VAL A 135 26.48 15.69 -16.29
C VAL A 135 25.58 14.50 -16.62
N GLU A 136 26.17 13.37 -17.03
CA GLU A 136 25.41 12.15 -17.29
C GLU A 136 24.89 11.52 -16.00
N ALA A 137 25.71 11.43 -14.95
CA ALA A 137 25.27 10.98 -13.63
C ALA A 137 24.12 11.83 -13.08
N ALA A 138 24.16 13.15 -13.26
CA ALA A 138 23.08 14.04 -12.84
C ALA A 138 21.77 13.77 -13.60
N ARG A 139 21.86 13.41 -14.89
CA ARG A 139 20.69 13.03 -15.69
C ARG A 139 20.14 11.68 -15.25
N GLN A 140 21.01 10.70 -15.00
CA GLN A 140 20.60 9.36 -14.55
C GLN A 140 20.00 9.37 -13.14
N SER A 141 20.57 10.14 -12.21
CA SER A 141 20.06 10.22 -10.83
C SER A 141 18.61 10.68 -10.78
N MET A 142 18.26 11.69 -11.58
CA MET A 142 16.88 12.16 -11.72
C MET A 142 15.97 11.11 -12.36
N ARG A 143 16.46 10.36 -13.36
CA ARG A 143 15.69 9.26 -13.98
C ARG A 143 15.36 8.16 -12.96
N ILE A 144 16.34 7.75 -12.16
CA ILE A 144 16.15 6.74 -11.12
C ILE A 144 15.17 7.23 -10.07
N THR A 145 15.34 8.47 -9.60
CA THR A 145 14.43 9.08 -8.61
C THR A 145 12.99 9.12 -9.15
N PHE A 146 12.78 9.55 -10.40
CA PHE A 146 11.45 9.52 -11.01
C PHE A 146 10.92 8.10 -11.25
N PHE A 147 11.80 7.12 -11.47
CA PHE A 147 11.38 5.73 -11.57
C PHE A 147 10.81 5.23 -10.23
N HIS A 148 11.47 5.53 -9.11
CA HIS A 148 11.01 5.13 -7.77
C HIS A 148 9.78 5.89 -7.28
N TRP A 149 9.70 7.21 -7.50
CA TRP A 149 8.63 8.06 -6.97
C TRP A 149 7.53 8.40 -7.98
N GLY A 150 7.67 7.94 -9.23
CA GLY A 150 6.71 8.16 -10.30
C GLY A 150 5.66 7.06 -10.40
N VAL A 151 5.22 6.79 -11.62
CA VAL A 151 4.08 5.93 -11.92
C VAL A 151 4.18 4.50 -11.35
N HIS A 152 5.40 3.99 -11.12
CA HIS A 152 5.64 2.66 -10.58
C HIS A 152 5.09 2.51 -9.16
N ALA A 153 5.37 3.46 -8.26
CA ALA A 153 4.83 3.47 -6.90
C ALA A 153 3.31 3.63 -6.90
N TRP A 154 2.79 4.57 -7.71
CA TRP A 154 1.35 4.83 -7.81
C TRP A 154 0.56 3.65 -8.37
N ALA A 155 1.14 2.84 -9.26
CA ALA A 155 0.47 1.65 -9.79
C ALA A 155 0.19 0.62 -8.69
N ILE A 156 1.12 0.43 -7.74
CA ILE A 156 0.91 -0.48 -6.59
C ILE A 156 -0.28 0.02 -5.75
N TYR A 157 -0.32 1.31 -5.44
CA TYR A 157 -1.44 1.91 -4.70
C TYR A 157 -2.76 1.78 -5.46
N ALA A 158 -2.76 2.02 -6.77
CA ALA A 158 -3.95 1.89 -7.59
C ALA A 158 -4.52 0.47 -7.58
N VAL A 159 -3.68 -0.56 -7.65
CA VAL A 159 -4.12 -1.97 -7.56
C VAL A 159 -4.82 -2.25 -6.22
N VAL A 160 -4.17 -1.89 -5.11
CA VAL A 160 -4.72 -2.16 -3.76
C VAL A 160 -5.98 -1.32 -3.51
N ALA A 161 -5.95 -0.04 -3.87
CA ALA A 161 -7.10 0.85 -3.72
C ALA A 161 -8.29 0.39 -4.57
N LEU A 162 -8.05 -0.05 -5.81
CA LEU A 162 -9.10 -0.58 -6.67
C LEU A 162 -9.70 -1.87 -6.11
N ALA A 163 -8.87 -2.78 -5.61
CA ALA A 163 -9.35 -4.00 -4.96
C ALA A 163 -10.25 -3.67 -3.76
N LEU A 164 -9.78 -2.84 -2.84
CA LEU A 164 -10.56 -2.42 -1.67
C LEU A 164 -11.84 -1.70 -2.07
N ALA A 165 -11.78 -0.73 -2.98
CA ALA A 165 -12.92 0.07 -3.39
C ALA A 165 -13.97 -0.77 -4.12
N TYR A 166 -13.56 -1.68 -5.00
CA TYR A 166 -14.48 -2.57 -5.70
C TYR A 166 -15.21 -3.49 -4.73
N PHE A 167 -14.48 -4.21 -3.86
CA PHE A 167 -15.15 -5.15 -2.97
C PHE A 167 -15.95 -4.45 -1.86
N ALA A 168 -15.48 -3.33 -1.35
CA ALA A 168 -16.20 -2.60 -0.31
C ALA A 168 -17.43 -1.87 -0.85
N PHE A 169 -17.27 -1.06 -1.90
CA PHE A 169 -18.32 -0.16 -2.35
C PHE A 169 -19.22 -0.75 -3.45
N ARG A 170 -18.68 -1.62 -4.31
CA ARG A 170 -19.48 -2.28 -5.38
C ARG A 170 -20.08 -3.60 -4.92
N GLN A 171 -19.34 -4.41 -4.16
CA GLN A 171 -19.81 -5.72 -3.69
C GLN A 171 -20.37 -5.72 -2.26
N GLY A 172 -20.27 -4.59 -1.54
CA GLY A 172 -20.81 -4.47 -0.18
C GLY A 172 -20.10 -5.32 0.87
N LEU A 173 -18.85 -5.75 0.61
CA LEU A 173 -18.04 -6.50 1.56
C LEU A 173 -17.37 -5.55 2.57
N PRO A 174 -16.86 -6.06 3.72
CA PRO A 174 -16.11 -5.22 4.66
C PRO A 174 -14.88 -4.57 3.99
N LEU A 175 -14.55 -3.34 4.37
CA LEU A 175 -13.36 -2.61 3.89
C LEU A 175 -12.07 -3.20 4.51
N THR A 176 -11.69 -4.40 4.06
CA THR A 176 -10.52 -5.15 4.54
C THR A 176 -9.81 -5.83 3.37
N ILE A 177 -8.48 -6.00 3.43
CA ILE A 177 -7.69 -6.59 2.34
C ILE A 177 -8.19 -8.00 1.99
N ARG A 178 -8.47 -8.84 2.99
CA ARG A 178 -9.04 -10.18 2.82
C ARG A 178 -10.33 -10.21 1.98
N SER A 179 -11.12 -9.15 1.95
CA SER A 179 -12.33 -9.07 1.11
C SER A 179 -12.00 -9.17 -0.37
N SER A 180 -10.81 -8.73 -0.79
CA SER A 180 -10.34 -8.86 -2.17
C SER A 180 -10.15 -10.31 -2.64
N LEU A 181 -10.03 -11.24 -1.69
CA LEU A 181 -9.89 -12.67 -1.97
C LEU A 181 -11.23 -13.42 -2.00
N HIS A 182 -12.35 -12.75 -1.72
CA HIS A 182 -13.67 -13.38 -1.75
C HIS A 182 -13.96 -14.15 -3.06
N PRO A 183 -13.60 -13.67 -4.27
CA PRO A 183 -13.79 -14.45 -5.50
C PRO A 183 -13.00 -15.77 -5.56
N LEU A 184 -11.89 -15.87 -4.81
CA LEU A 184 -11.00 -17.02 -4.83
C LEU A 184 -11.30 -18.02 -3.71
N ILE A 185 -11.60 -17.51 -2.52
CA ILE A 185 -11.77 -18.33 -1.31
C ILE A 185 -13.18 -18.26 -0.70
N GLY A 186 -14.10 -17.49 -1.29
CA GLY A 186 -15.47 -17.33 -0.83
C GLY A 186 -15.55 -16.80 0.60
N ASP A 187 -16.50 -17.32 1.37
CA ASP A 187 -16.72 -16.91 2.76
C ASP A 187 -15.61 -17.33 3.74
N ARG A 188 -14.56 -18.03 3.25
CA ARG A 188 -13.36 -18.31 4.05
C ARG A 188 -12.58 -17.04 4.41
N ILE A 189 -12.90 -15.89 3.80
CA ILE A 189 -12.39 -14.58 4.23
C ILE A 189 -12.71 -14.25 5.69
N TYR A 190 -13.77 -14.84 6.27
CA TYR A 190 -14.14 -14.64 7.67
C TYR A 190 -13.45 -15.62 8.62
N GLY A 191 -12.74 -16.62 8.07
CA GLY A 191 -12.06 -17.66 8.82
C GLY A 191 -10.55 -17.44 8.95
N PRO A 192 -9.82 -18.45 9.45
CA PRO A 192 -8.37 -18.37 9.69
C PRO A 192 -7.58 -17.96 8.45
N ILE A 193 -7.93 -18.49 7.27
CA ILE A 193 -7.25 -18.17 6.01
C ILE A 193 -7.37 -16.67 5.69
N GLY A 194 -8.55 -16.09 5.89
CA GLY A 194 -8.75 -14.66 5.71
C GLY A 194 -8.13 -13.80 6.81
N HIS A 195 -7.90 -14.34 8.02
CA HIS A 195 -7.17 -13.65 9.09
C HIS A 195 -5.65 -13.65 8.90
N THR A 196 -5.11 -14.56 8.09
CA THR A 196 -3.67 -14.59 7.75
C THR A 196 -3.28 -13.49 6.77
N VAL A 197 -4.24 -12.99 5.99
CA VAL A 197 -4.08 -11.93 4.99
C VAL A 197 -4.29 -10.56 5.63
#